data_AF-A0A972X9R7-F1
#
_entry.id   AF-A0A972X9R7-F1
#
_cell.length_a   1.000
_cell.length_b   1.000
_cell.length_c   1.000
_cell.angle_alpha   90.00
_cell.angle_beta   90.00
_cell.angle_gamma   90.00
#
_symmetry.space_group_name_H-M   'P 1'
#
loop_
_entity.id
_entity.type
_entity.pdbx_description
1 polymer ?
#
loop_
_entity_poly.entity_id
_entity_poly.type
_entity_poly.pdbx_seq_one_letter_code
_entity_poly.pdbx_strand_id
1 'polypeptide(L)'
;MTIVGKYETQGSMSTFYVIDNKRGFKEFSDKYEAEHAHSVQSKLETYNMAPYVLSQVGKIRNSKGELSDWGYITEIAETIGCGGNSCSCGECEDNLEFSHDNQINNLSYRMINKAGVEFIDSHIGNVGFVRRKGRRVMVCIDFGTESVCDEDYSCDCSECLQERGESDE
;
A
#
# COMPACT_ATOMS: atom_id res chain seq x y z
N MET A 1 6.64 -22.13 8.98
CA MET A 1 6.83 -20.70 8.67
C MET A 1 6.20 -19.96 9.85
N THR A 2 6.98 -19.16 10.57
CA THR A 2 6.54 -18.56 11.83
C THR A 2 6.30 -17.07 11.58
N ILE A 3 5.07 -16.61 11.81
CA ILE A 3 4.72 -15.19 11.75
C ILE A 3 5.25 -14.52 13.03
N VAL A 4 6.06 -13.47 12.88
CA VAL A 4 6.82 -12.81 13.96
C VAL A 4 6.06 -11.62 14.54
N GLY A 5 5.00 -11.12 13.90
CA GLY A 5 4.14 -10.07 14.46
C GLY A 5 2.98 -9.70 13.53
N LYS A 6 1.91 -9.14 14.11
CA LYS A 6 0.78 -8.52 13.41
C LYS A 6 0.97 -6.99 13.49
N TYR A 7 1.02 -6.32 12.36
CA TYR A 7 0.87 -4.87 12.26
C TYR A 7 -0.55 -4.59 11.79
N GLU A 8 -1.30 -3.85 12.61
CA GLU A 8 -2.56 -3.23 12.19
C GLU A 8 -2.16 -1.89 11.56
N THR A 9 -1.74 -1.91 10.30
CA THR A 9 -1.64 -0.69 9.50
C THR A 9 -3.06 -0.26 9.18
N GLN A 10 -3.48 0.89 9.69
CA GLN A 10 -4.78 1.49 9.41
C GLN A 10 -4.79 2.09 8.00
N GLY A 11 -4.76 1.22 6.99
CA GLY A 11 -5.49 1.40 5.74
C GLY A 11 -6.71 0.49 5.87
N SER A 12 -7.92 1.02 5.72
CA SER A 12 -9.13 0.54 6.44
C SER A 12 -9.52 -0.94 6.22
N MET A 13 -8.90 -1.64 5.27
CA MET A 13 -9.30 -2.98 4.82
C MET A 13 -8.18 -4.05 4.78
N SER A 14 -6.94 -3.76 5.21
CA SER A 14 -5.83 -4.75 5.13
C SER A 14 -5.09 -5.01 6.44
N THR A 15 -4.68 -6.27 6.66
CA THR A 15 -3.85 -6.69 7.81
C THR A 15 -2.45 -7.08 7.34
N PHE A 16 -1.40 -6.68 8.06
CA PHE A 16 -0.03 -7.03 7.69
C PHE A 16 0.63 -7.98 8.71
N TYR A 17 1.09 -9.13 8.23
CA TYR A 17 1.77 -10.13 9.06
C TYR A 17 3.26 -10.18 8.71
N VAL A 18 4.14 -9.94 9.68
CA VAL A 18 5.59 -10.04 9.49
C VAL A 18 5.99 -11.52 9.46
N ILE A 19 6.62 -11.96 8.37
CA ILE A 19 7.13 -13.32 8.23
C ILE A 19 8.58 -13.38 8.73
N ASP A 20 9.38 -12.40 8.33
CA ASP A 20 10.77 -12.25 8.75
C ASP A 20 11.21 -10.78 8.57
N ASN A 21 12.50 -10.50 8.74
CA ASN A 21 13.04 -9.13 8.68
C ASN A 21 12.98 -8.48 7.28
N LYS A 22 12.52 -9.19 6.24
CA LYS A 22 12.46 -8.70 4.86
C LYS A 22 11.07 -8.83 4.25
N ARG A 23 10.25 -9.76 4.73
CA ARG A 23 9.00 -10.16 4.08
C ARG A 23 7.83 -10.09 5.05
N GLY A 24 6.71 -9.61 4.56
CA GLY A 24 5.42 -9.74 5.23
C GLY A 24 4.34 -10.26 4.29
N PHE A 25 3.22 -10.66 4.86
CA PHE A 25 2.02 -11.06 4.15
C PHE A 25 0.97 -9.97 4.35
N LYS A 26 0.54 -9.34 3.26
CA LYS A 26 -0.55 -8.36 3.26
C LYS A 26 -1.85 -9.12 2.97
N GLU A 27 -2.73 -9.16 3.95
CA GLU A 27 -4.04 -9.82 3.94
C GLU A 27 -5.14 -8.79 3.67
N PHE A 28 -6.15 -9.19 2.91
CA PHE A 28 -7.30 -8.38 2.50
C PHE A 28 -8.60 -9.13 2.82
N SER A 29 -9.73 -8.41 2.82
CA SER A 29 -11.06 -8.96 3.11
C SER A 29 -11.46 -10.11 2.20
N ASP A 30 -11.07 -10.04 0.93
CA ASP A 30 -11.42 -11.03 -0.08
C ASP A 30 -10.37 -11.15 -1.18
N LYS A 31 -10.62 -12.11 -2.08
CA LYS A 31 -9.71 -12.45 -3.17
C LYS A 31 -9.63 -11.34 -4.22
N TYR A 32 -10.72 -10.61 -4.47
CA TYR A 32 -10.77 -9.56 -5.48
C TYR A 32 -9.90 -8.38 -5.04
N GLU A 33 -10.04 -7.92 -3.79
CA GLU A 33 -9.20 -6.87 -3.21
C GLU A 33 -7.71 -7.27 -3.21
N ALA A 34 -7.41 -8.52 -2.85
CA ALA A 34 -6.04 -9.03 -2.89
C ALA A 34 -5.45 -9.07 -4.31
N GLU A 35 -6.25 -9.43 -5.32
CA GLU A 35 -5.83 -9.46 -6.73
C GLU A 35 -5.65 -8.05 -7.32
N HIS A 36 -6.55 -7.12 -6.98
CA HIS A 36 -6.41 -5.71 -7.35
C HIS A 36 -5.13 -5.10 -6.77
N ALA A 37 -4.96 -5.19 -5.46
CA ALA A 37 -3.78 -4.65 -4.78
C ALA A 37 -2.49 -5.29 -5.28
N HIS A 38 -2.49 -6.61 -5.55
CA HIS A 38 -1.36 -7.31 -6.14
C HIS A 38 -1.01 -6.77 -7.53
N SER A 39 -2.01 -6.55 -8.38
CA SER A 39 -1.84 -6.03 -9.74
C SER A 39 -1.23 -4.62 -9.72
N VAL A 40 -1.83 -3.69 -8.97
CA VAL A 40 -1.35 -2.32 -8.86
C VAL A 40 0.05 -2.27 -8.26
N GLN A 41 0.29 -3.03 -7.19
CA GLN A 41 1.61 -3.09 -6.57
C GLN A 41 2.68 -3.63 -7.53
N SER A 42 2.36 -4.71 -8.27
CA SER A 42 3.24 -5.31 -9.28
C SER A 42 3.58 -4.33 -10.41
N LYS A 43 2.64 -3.46 -10.79
CA LYS A 43 2.86 -2.39 -11.78
C LYS A 43 3.82 -1.34 -11.22
N LEU A 44 3.58 -0.86 -9.99
CA LEU A 44 4.33 0.22 -9.35
C LEU A 44 5.76 -0.18 -8.92
N GLU A 45 6.00 -1.45 -8.57
CA GLU A 45 7.34 -1.90 -8.15
C GLU A 45 8.38 -1.77 -9.28
N THR A 46 7.95 -1.89 -10.54
CA THR A 46 8.82 -1.76 -11.72
C THR A 46 9.47 -0.38 -11.82
N TYR A 47 8.83 0.62 -11.22
CA TYR A 47 9.30 2.01 -11.17
C TYR A 47 9.90 2.41 -9.81
N ASN A 48 10.12 1.46 -8.90
CA ASN A 48 10.48 1.71 -7.50
C ASN A 48 9.50 2.68 -6.80
N MET A 49 8.20 2.48 -7.01
CA MET A 49 7.14 3.25 -6.35
C MET A 49 6.34 2.40 -5.33
N ALA A 50 6.63 1.10 -5.26
CA ALA A 50 6.05 0.15 -4.32
C ALA A 50 7.10 -0.82 -3.75
N PRO A 51 6.85 -1.47 -2.60
CA PRO A 51 7.62 -2.62 -2.15
C PRO A 51 7.52 -3.79 -3.14
N TYR A 52 8.52 -4.65 -3.16
CA TYR A 52 8.49 -5.79 -4.08
C TYR A 52 7.39 -6.80 -3.73
N VAL A 53 6.68 -7.30 -4.73
CA VAL A 53 5.75 -8.43 -4.67
C VAL A 53 6.56 -9.72 -4.80
N LEU A 54 6.40 -10.61 -3.83
CA LEU A 54 7.26 -11.80 -3.67
C LEU A 54 6.50 -13.12 -3.84
N SER A 55 5.17 -13.07 -3.98
CA SER A 55 4.35 -14.24 -4.28
C SER A 55 3.13 -13.89 -5.12
N GLN A 56 2.48 -14.92 -5.65
CA GLN A 56 1.10 -14.82 -6.14
C GLN A 56 0.11 -14.65 -4.97
N VAL A 57 -1.12 -14.25 -5.29
CA VAL A 57 -2.23 -14.20 -4.34
C VAL A 57 -2.57 -15.60 -3.84
N GLY A 58 -2.77 -15.73 -2.53
CA GLY A 58 -3.08 -16.98 -1.86
C GLY A 58 -3.38 -16.78 -0.38
N LYS A 59 -3.29 -17.88 0.37
CA LYS A 59 -3.51 -17.90 1.82
C LYS A 59 -2.30 -18.53 2.51
N ILE A 60 -1.94 -18.04 3.69
CA ILE A 60 -0.90 -18.62 4.54
C ILE A 60 -1.50 -19.24 5.80
N ARG A 61 -0.73 -20.08 6.48
CA ARG A 61 -1.09 -20.54 7.83
C ARG A 61 -0.38 -19.70 8.87
N ASN A 62 -1.13 -19.24 9.87
CA ASN A 62 -0.56 -18.53 11.01
C ASN A 62 0.16 -19.49 11.97
N SER A 63 0.77 -18.94 13.03
CA SER A 63 1.49 -19.74 14.04
C SER A 63 0.60 -20.71 14.83
N LYS A 64 -0.73 -20.48 14.83
CA LYS A 64 -1.74 -21.37 15.42
C LYS A 64 -2.24 -22.44 14.43
N GLY A 65 -1.75 -22.43 13.19
CA GLY A 65 -2.15 -23.34 12.13
C GLY A 65 -3.44 -22.95 11.41
N GLU A 66 -4.05 -21.82 11.77
CA GLU A 66 -5.27 -21.30 11.14
C GLU A 66 -4.93 -20.71 9.78
N LEU A 67 -5.86 -20.86 8.83
CA LEU A 67 -5.70 -20.33 7.48
C LEU A 67 -6.08 -18.84 7.48
N SER A 68 -5.23 -18.02 6.87
CA SER A 68 -5.46 -16.59 6.66
C SER A 68 -6.60 -16.34 5.67
N ASP A 69 -6.98 -15.08 5.55
CA ASP A 69 -7.70 -14.60 4.37
C ASP A 69 -6.76 -14.41 3.18
N TRP A 70 -7.31 -13.91 2.07
CA TRP A 70 -6.60 -13.78 0.82
C TRP A 70 -5.57 -12.66 0.91
N GLY A 71 -4.40 -12.89 0.34
CA GLY A 71 -3.31 -11.93 0.40
C GLY A 71 -2.09 -12.40 -0.37
N TYR A 72 -0.98 -11.71 -0.21
CA TYR A 72 0.27 -12.06 -0.86
C TYR A 72 1.49 -11.61 -0.05
N ILE A 73 2.64 -12.22 -0.34
CA ILE A 73 3.90 -11.91 0.31
C ILE A 73 4.52 -10.72 -0.42
N THR A 74 4.96 -9.73 0.35
CA THR A 74 5.64 -8.54 -0.13
C THR A 74 6.84 -8.19 0.74
N GLU A 75 7.76 -7.40 0.19
CA GLU A 75 8.82 -6.76 0.96
C GLU A 75 8.24 -5.83 2.04
N ILE A 76 8.89 -5.79 3.19
CA ILE A 76 8.54 -4.85 4.25
C ILE A 76 9.06 -3.45 3.91
N ALA A 77 8.16 -2.47 3.93
CA ALA A 77 8.50 -1.06 4.02
C ALA A 77 8.49 -0.58 5.48
N GLU A 78 9.43 0.29 5.80
CA GLU A 78 9.47 1.02 7.06
C GLU A 78 8.41 2.12 7.03
N THR A 79 7.37 2.00 7.86
CA THR A 79 6.31 3.02 7.97
C THR A 79 6.86 4.31 8.56
N ILE A 80 6.23 5.44 8.23
CA ILE A 80 6.61 6.75 8.76
C ILE A 80 5.72 7.06 9.98
N GLY A 81 6.33 7.44 11.10
CA GLY A 81 5.63 7.67 12.37
C GLY A 81 5.18 6.38 13.07
N CYS A 82 4.30 6.50 14.05
CA CYS A 82 3.82 5.35 14.82
C CYS A 82 2.73 4.57 14.07
N GLY A 83 3.15 3.84 13.03
CA GLY A 83 2.26 2.96 12.27
C GLY A 83 1.51 3.62 11.12
N GLY A 84 2.01 4.76 10.62
CA GLY A 84 1.42 5.42 9.45
C GLY A 84 0.15 6.20 9.76
N ASN A 85 0.13 7.03 10.80
CA ASN A 85 -0.85 8.11 10.93
C ASN A 85 -0.29 9.21 11.84
N SER A 86 -0.97 10.35 11.87
CA SER A 86 -0.79 11.42 12.87
C SER A 86 -1.05 10.86 14.26
N CYS A 87 -0.05 10.18 14.81
CA CYS A 87 -0.16 9.53 16.10
C CYS A 87 -0.39 10.59 17.19
N SER A 88 -1.37 10.35 18.05
CA SER A 88 -1.58 11.15 19.28
C SER A 88 -0.80 10.57 20.48
N CYS A 89 0.24 9.76 20.23
CA CYS A 89 1.04 9.10 21.27
C CYS A 89 1.98 10.05 22.02
N GLY A 90 2.09 11.32 21.60
CA GLY A 90 2.90 12.33 22.28
C GLY A 90 4.42 12.14 22.14
N GLU A 91 4.89 11.12 21.42
CA GLU A 91 6.32 10.85 21.14
C GLU A 91 6.70 10.97 19.67
N CYS A 92 5.73 11.09 18.78
CA CYS A 92 5.94 11.33 17.35
C CYS A 92 6.24 12.81 17.10
N GLU A 93 7.16 13.09 16.19
CA GLU A 93 7.47 14.47 15.78
C GLU A 93 6.21 15.18 15.29
N ASP A 94 5.93 16.36 15.83
CA ASP A 94 4.88 17.23 15.31
C ASP A 94 5.18 17.57 13.84
N ASN A 95 4.16 17.56 12.97
CA ASN A 95 4.24 17.93 11.54
C ASN A 95 5.01 16.97 10.60
N LEU A 96 5.07 15.66 10.91
CA LEU A 96 5.65 14.65 9.99
C LEU A 96 5.04 14.69 8.58
N GLU A 97 3.74 14.96 8.45
CA GLU A 97 3.09 15.09 7.14
C GLU A 97 3.66 16.26 6.34
N PHE A 98 3.79 17.43 6.96
CA PHE A 98 4.41 18.60 6.33
C PHE A 98 5.87 18.37 5.96
N SER A 99 6.63 17.62 6.77
CA SER A 99 8.04 17.34 6.47
C SER A 99 8.23 16.41 5.26
N HIS A 100 7.22 15.59 4.95
CA HIS A 100 7.24 14.61 3.85
C HIS A 100 6.36 14.99 2.65
N ASP A 101 5.58 16.06 2.73
CA ASP A 101 4.63 16.52 1.70
C ASP A 101 5.25 16.58 0.29
N ASN A 102 6.42 17.21 0.14
CA ASN A 102 7.11 17.27 -1.16
C ASN A 102 7.48 15.88 -1.71
N GLN A 103 7.82 14.92 -0.84
CA GLN A 103 8.16 13.56 -1.27
C GLN A 103 6.92 12.77 -1.64
N ILE A 104 5.83 12.93 -0.89
CA ILE A 104 4.52 12.33 -1.16
C ILE A 104 3.98 12.87 -2.48
N ASN A 105 3.96 14.19 -2.68
CA ASN A 105 3.55 14.84 -3.93
C ASN A 105 4.41 14.38 -5.12
N ASN A 106 5.72 14.19 -4.94
CA ASN A 106 6.58 13.65 -5.99
C ASN A 106 6.25 12.17 -6.31
N LEU A 107 5.94 11.37 -5.30
CA LEU A 107 5.52 9.98 -5.47
C LEU A 107 4.19 9.92 -6.23
N SER A 108 3.16 10.64 -5.78
CA SER A 108 1.85 10.71 -6.45
C SER A 108 1.98 11.18 -7.89
N TYR A 109 2.76 12.25 -8.14
CA TYR A 109 3.05 12.73 -9.50
C TYR A 109 3.69 11.64 -10.37
N ARG A 110 4.64 10.86 -9.83
CA ARG A 110 5.29 9.78 -10.59
C ARG A 110 4.35 8.60 -10.81
N MET A 111 3.47 8.27 -9.88
CA MET A 111 2.49 7.19 -10.01
C MET A 111 1.59 7.45 -11.22
N ILE A 112 1.02 8.65 -11.31
CA ILE A 112 0.15 8.99 -12.43
C ILE A 112 0.93 9.10 -13.75
N ASN A 113 2.06 9.81 -13.77
CA ASN A 113 2.78 10.09 -15.03
C ASN A 113 3.59 8.90 -15.59
N LYS A 114 3.95 7.91 -14.75
CA LYS A 114 4.76 6.76 -15.20
C LYS A 114 4.00 5.45 -15.25
N ALA A 115 2.99 5.29 -14.40
CA ALA A 115 2.24 4.05 -14.27
C ALA A 115 0.75 4.22 -14.58
N GLY A 116 0.24 5.44 -14.79
CA GLY A 116 -1.20 5.66 -14.99
C GLY A 116 -2.02 5.29 -13.74
N VAL A 117 -1.42 5.42 -12.56
CA VAL A 117 -2.07 5.13 -11.27
C VAL A 117 -2.19 6.42 -10.48
N GLU A 118 -3.42 6.81 -10.17
CA GLU A 118 -3.72 7.94 -9.28
C GLU A 118 -3.66 7.48 -7.83
N PHE A 119 -2.94 8.24 -6.99
CA PHE A 119 -2.84 7.96 -5.55
C PHE A 119 -3.79 8.88 -4.79
N ILE A 120 -5.04 8.44 -4.66
CA ILE A 120 -6.15 9.22 -4.10
C ILE A 120 -5.88 9.53 -2.63
N ASP A 121 -5.54 8.50 -1.85
CA ASP A 121 -5.30 8.63 -0.41
C ASP A 121 -3.82 8.87 -0.09
N SER A 122 -3.26 9.93 -0.69
CA SER A 122 -1.82 10.23 -0.61
C SER A 122 -1.44 10.99 0.66
N HIS A 123 -1.45 10.29 1.79
CA HIS A 123 -1.00 10.82 3.07
C HIS A 123 0.13 9.98 3.67
N ILE A 124 0.74 10.51 4.74
CA ILE A 124 1.92 9.89 5.38
C ILE A 124 1.69 8.44 5.83
N GLY A 125 0.44 8.10 6.15
CA GLY A 125 0.05 6.75 6.53
C GLY A 125 0.14 5.68 5.44
N ASN A 126 -0.01 6.09 4.19
CA ASN A 126 -0.08 5.18 3.05
C ASN A 126 1.25 5.13 2.30
N VAL A 127 2.31 5.68 2.91
CA VAL A 127 3.68 5.62 2.38
C VAL A 127 4.65 5.03 3.40
N GLY A 128 5.74 4.49 2.88
CA GLY A 128 6.85 3.98 3.69
C GLY A 128 8.17 4.05 2.94
N PHE A 129 9.24 3.61 3.59
CA PHE A 129 10.57 3.56 3.00
C PHE A 129 11.04 2.12 2.81
N VAL A 130 11.55 1.84 1.61
CA VAL A 130 12.31 0.61 1.32
C VAL A 130 13.77 0.94 1.06
N ARG A 131 14.66 -0.03 1.23
CA ARG A 131 16.08 0.14 0.91
C ARG A 131 16.37 -0.37 -0.50
N ARG A 132 16.92 0.51 -1.34
CA ARG A 132 17.37 0.18 -2.71
C ARG A 132 18.79 0.70 -2.90
N LYS A 133 19.75 -0.19 -3.21
CA LYS A 133 21.17 0.17 -3.45
C LYS A 133 21.76 1.10 -2.35
N GLY A 134 21.42 0.81 -1.09
CA GLY A 134 21.88 1.60 0.07
C GLY A 134 21.15 2.93 0.32
N ARG A 135 20.12 3.27 -0.45
CA ARG A 135 19.31 4.48 -0.29
C ARG A 135 17.91 4.13 0.20
N ARG A 136 17.33 5.00 1.04
CA ARG A 136 15.90 4.96 1.38
C ARG A 136 15.11 5.52 0.20
N VAL A 137 14.12 4.77 -0.26
CA VAL A 137 13.22 5.16 -1.35
C VAL A 137 11.81 5.16 -0.78
N MET A 138 11.13 6.32 -0.88
CA MET A 138 9.73 6.42 -0.48
C MET A 138 8.87 5.66 -1.51
N VAL A 139 7.94 4.87 -1.00
CA VAL A 139 7.03 4.03 -1.78
C VAL A 139 5.63 4.13 -1.21
N CYS A 140 4.64 3.94 -2.07
CA CYS A 140 3.27 3.69 -1.67
C CYS A 140 3.20 2.32 -1.02
N ILE A 141 2.45 2.17 0.07
CA ILE A 141 2.25 0.91 0.78
C ILE A 141 0.77 0.51 0.88
N ASP A 142 -0.14 1.43 0.50
CA ASP A 142 -1.56 1.13 0.38
C ASP A 142 -2.05 1.07 -1.06
N PHE A 143 -2.69 -0.04 -1.40
CA PHE A 143 -3.09 -0.39 -2.77
C PHE A 143 -4.54 -0.88 -2.81
N GLY A 144 -5.29 -0.69 -1.73
CA GLY A 144 -6.71 -0.97 -1.71
C GLY A 144 -7.44 -0.07 -2.71
N THR A 145 -8.61 -0.50 -3.14
CA THR A 145 -9.45 0.21 -4.12
C THR A 145 -9.86 1.62 -3.66
N GLU A 146 -9.81 1.88 -2.35
CA GLU A 146 -10.02 3.20 -1.75
C GLU A 146 -8.82 4.14 -1.88
N SER A 147 -7.61 3.58 -2.01
CA SER A 147 -6.36 4.35 -1.96
C SER A 147 -5.85 4.73 -3.34
N VAL A 148 -6.13 3.91 -4.35
CA VAL A 148 -5.57 4.06 -5.70
C VAL A 148 -6.61 3.84 -6.78
N CYS A 149 -6.53 4.63 -7.85
CA CYS A 149 -7.32 4.47 -9.06
C CYS A 149 -6.39 4.20 -10.25
N ASP A 150 -6.72 3.20 -11.04
CA ASP A 150 -5.93 2.70 -12.16
C ASP A 150 -6.85 2.62 -13.40
N GLU A 151 -6.30 2.82 -14.60
CA GLU A 151 -7.10 2.84 -15.84
C GLU A 151 -7.76 1.48 -16.17
N ASP A 152 -7.17 0.37 -15.73
CA ASP A 152 -7.60 -1.00 -16.00
C ASP A 152 -8.71 -1.46 -15.05
N TYR A 153 -8.81 -0.85 -13.86
CA TYR A 153 -9.87 -1.08 -12.88
C TYR A 153 -10.68 0.21 -12.68
N SER A 154 -11.82 0.32 -13.37
CA SER A 154 -12.74 1.45 -13.22
C SER A 154 -13.02 1.72 -11.75
N CYS A 155 -12.55 2.86 -11.25
CA CYS A 155 -12.84 3.30 -9.90
C CYS A 155 -14.36 3.51 -9.79
N ASP A 156 -15.01 2.77 -8.88
CA ASP A 156 -16.43 2.95 -8.52
C ASP A 156 -16.65 4.26 -7.71
N CYS A 157 -15.69 5.19 -7.75
CA CYS A 157 -15.87 6.51 -7.20
C CYS A 157 -16.77 7.31 -8.12
N SER A 158 -17.98 7.63 -7.64
CA SER A 158 -18.96 8.46 -8.32
C SER A 158 -18.44 9.84 -8.74
N GLU A 159 -17.36 10.32 -8.12
CA GLU A 159 -16.70 11.59 -8.48
C GLU A 159 -15.78 11.43 -9.71
N CYS A 160 -15.08 10.30 -9.87
CA CYS A 160 -14.21 10.04 -11.01
C CYS A 160 -14.99 9.85 -12.33
N LEU A 161 -16.22 9.34 -12.26
CA LEU A 161 -17.11 9.19 -13.42
C LEU A 161 -17.58 10.55 -13.99
N GLN A 162 -17.67 11.59 -13.14
CA GLN A 162 -18.07 12.92 -13.61
C GLN A 162 -16.97 13.63 -14.40
N GLU A 163 -15.69 13.34 -14.12
CA GLU A 163 -14.56 13.93 -14.87
C GLU A 163 -14.23 13.17 -16.17
N ARG A 164 -14.61 11.88 -16.28
CA ARG A 164 -14.37 11.08 -17.48
C ARG A 164 -15.35 11.32 -18.64
N GLY A 165 -16.35 12.19 -18.45
CA GLY A 165 -17.23 12.63 -19.54
C GLY A 165 -18.08 11.53 -20.17
N GLU A 166 -18.23 10.38 -19.51
CA GLU A 166 -19.17 9.34 -19.91
C GLU A 166 -20.54 9.68 -19.33
N SER A 167 -21.20 10.66 -19.94
CA SER A 167 -22.65 10.75 -19.87
C SER A 167 -23.22 9.64 -20.76
N ASP A 168 -23.93 8.70 -20.16
CA ASP A 168 -24.75 7.72 -20.86
C ASP A 168 -25.68 8.42 -21.87
N GLU A 169 -25.45 8.19 -23.17
CA GLU A 169 -26.45 8.26 -24.24
C GLU A 169 -26.60 6.88 -24.91
#